data_AF-N6VXD9-F1
#
_entry.id   AF-N6VXD9-F1
#
_cell.length_a   1.000
_cell.length_b   1.000
_cell.length_c   1.000
_cell.angle_alpha   90.00
_cell.angle_beta   90.00
_cell.angle_gamma   90.00
#
_symmetry.space_group_name_H-M   'P 1'
#
loop_
_entity.id
_entity.type
_entity.pdbx_description
1 polymer ?
#
loop_
_entity_poly.entity_id
_entity_poly.type
_entity_poly.pdbx_seq_one_letter_code
_entity_poly.pdbx_strand_id
1 'polypeptide(L)'
;MSRLTAVFFHALGCFGLLLLAVFIYLNEFASDDNILHTYRLKMVLAFVVVLIIHGGYLASDAARRNKYVWLVLLIVAPLPVYWIYYLYFLVVLRRSDSSNESSSVGA
;
A
#
# COMPACT_ATOMS: atom_id res chain seq x y z
N MET A 1 -8.96 -6.70 26.17
CA MET A 1 -8.03 -7.25 25.16
C MET A 1 -6.85 -7.85 25.90
N SER A 2 -6.35 -9.00 25.46
CA SER A 2 -5.15 -9.60 26.06
C SER A 2 -3.91 -8.80 25.65
N ARG A 3 -2.86 -8.82 26.47
CA ARG A 3 -1.56 -8.20 26.14
C ARG A 3 -0.99 -8.76 24.83
N LEU A 4 -1.18 -10.06 24.59
CA LEU A 4 -0.66 -10.77 23.42
C LEU A 4 -1.29 -10.26 22.12
N THR A 5 -2.60 -10.00 22.13
CA THR A 5 -3.30 -9.38 20.99
C THR A 5 -2.77 -7.98 20.70
N ALA A 6 -2.54 -7.15 21.72
CA ALA A 6 -2.02 -5.80 21.53
C ALA A 6 -0.59 -5.80 20.94
N VAL A 7 0.29 -6.68 21.42
CA VAL A 7 1.65 -6.84 20.90
C VAL A 7 1.65 -7.29 19.45
N PHE A 8 0.80 -8.26 19.10
CA PHE A 8 0.65 -8.73 17.72
C PHE A 8 0.26 -7.59 16.76
N PHE A 9 -0.76 -6.80 17.11
CA PHE A 9 -1.20 -5.70 16.24
C PHE A 9 -0.17 -4.57 16.15
N HIS A 10 0.60 -4.29 17.21
CA HIS A 10 1.71 -3.33 17.13
C HIS A 10 2.82 -3.83 16.20
N ALA A 11 3.21 -5.11 16.32
CA ALA A 11 4.18 -5.73 15.41
C ALA A 11 3.69 -5.71 13.95
N LEU A 12 2.39 -5.94 13.74
CA LEU A 12 1.75 -5.86 12.42
C LEU A 12 1.82 -4.44 11.84
N GLY A 13 1.63 -3.41 12.66
CA GLY A 13 1.80 -2.01 12.26
C GLY A 13 3.24 -1.70 11.85
N CYS A 14 4.23 -2.14 12.64
CA CYS A 14 5.65 -1.99 12.31
C CYS A 14 6.01 -2.72 11.01
N PHE A 15 5.45 -3.90 10.78
CA PHE A 15 5.62 -4.66 9.54
C PHE A 15 5.05 -3.89 8.34
N GLY A 16 3.89 -3.25 8.49
CA GLY A 16 3.33 -2.35 7.47
C GLY A 16 4.26 -1.19 7.13
N LEU A 17 4.87 -0.54 8.12
CA LEU A 17 5.85 0.53 7.90
C LEU A 17 7.10 0.04 7.15
N LEU A 18 7.60 -1.16 7.50
CA LEU A 18 8.71 -1.78 6.77
C LEU A 18 8.36 -2.06 5.32
N LEU A 19 7.17 -2.60 5.05
CA LEU A 19 6.70 -2.84 3.69
C LEU A 19 6.57 -1.53 2.89
N LEU A 20 6.11 -0.45 3.52
CA LEU A 20 6.06 0.87 2.89
C LEU A 20 7.45 1.39 2.53
N ALA A 21 8.41 1.30 3.46
CA ALA A 21 9.79 1.73 3.23
C ALA A 21 10.45 0.94 2.09
N VAL A 22 10.24 -0.39 2.06
CA VAL A 22 10.70 -1.27 0.98
C VAL A 22 10.03 -0.89 -0.34
N PHE A 23 8.73 -0.61 -0.35
CA PHE A 23 8.02 -0.19 -1.55
C PHE A 23 8.55 1.13 -2.11
N ILE A 24 8.75 2.15 -1.27
CA ILE A 24 9.33 3.45 -1.68
C ILE A 24 10.73 3.23 -2.25
N TYR A 25 11.56 2.47 -1.55
CA TYR A 25 12.91 2.12 -2.02
C TYR A 25 12.90 1.46 -3.41
N LEU A 26 12.01 0.48 -3.60
CA LEU A 26 11.89 -0.22 -4.87
C LEU A 26 11.33 0.64 -6.00
N ASN A 27 10.50 1.63 -5.67
CA ASN A 27 9.88 2.48 -6.68
C ASN A 27 10.79 3.64 -7.11
N GLU A 28 11.66 4.12 -6.22
CA GLU A 28 12.48 5.33 -6.46
C GLU A 28 13.95 5.03 -6.73
N PHE A 29 14.51 3.98 -6.12
CA PHE A 29 15.96 3.72 -6.16
C PHE A 29 16.35 2.39 -6.80
N ALA A 30 15.43 1.43 -6.93
CA ALA A 30 15.78 0.13 -7.50
C ALA A 30 15.79 0.17 -9.03
N SER A 31 16.92 -0.22 -9.61
CA SER A 31 17.05 -0.49 -11.05
C SER A 31 16.10 -1.63 -11.47
N ASP A 32 15.62 -1.59 -12.73
CA ASP A 32 14.70 -2.59 -13.31
C ASP A 32 15.21 -4.04 -13.23
N ASP A 33 16.52 -4.25 -13.05
CA ASP A 33 17.18 -5.56 -12.91
C ASP A 33 17.03 -6.17 -11.49
N ASN A 34 16.40 -5.45 -10.55
CA ASN A 34 16.20 -5.93 -9.19
C ASN A 34 15.03 -6.92 -9.15
N ILE A 35 15.29 -8.15 -8.68
CA ILE A 35 14.29 -9.23 -8.54
C ILE A 35 13.05 -8.77 -7.75
N LEU A 36 13.22 -7.86 -6.79
CA LEU A 36 12.12 -7.34 -5.98
C LEU A 36 11.18 -6.42 -6.77
N HIS A 37 11.63 -5.82 -7.87
CA HIS A 37 10.81 -4.99 -8.74
C HIS A 37 9.69 -5.81 -9.42
N THR A 38 9.97 -7.08 -9.78
CA THR A 38 8.97 -8.05 -10.27
C THR A 38 7.89 -8.36 -9.24
N TYR A 39 8.23 -8.31 -7.95
CA TYR A 39 7.30 -8.59 -6.84
C TYR A 39 6.66 -7.34 -6.23
N ARG A 40 6.94 -6.15 -6.78
CA ARG A 40 6.40 -4.86 -6.33
C ARG A 40 4.90 -4.88 -6.12
N LEU A 41 4.15 -5.42 -7.08
CA LEU A 41 2.69 -5.49 -6.98
C LEU A 41 2.23 -6.37 -5.81
N LYS A 42 2.91 -7.50 -5.57
CA LYS A 42 2.61 -8.39 -4.43
C LYS A 42 2.95 -7.73 -3.09
N MET A 43 4.01 -6.92 -3.04
CA MET A 43 4.36 -6.15 -1.85
C MET A 43 3.36 -5.03 -1.55
N VAL A 44 2.86 -4.34 -2.57
CA VAL A 44 1.76 -3.37 -2.41
C VAL A 44 0.51 -4.07 -1.89
N LEU A 45 0.16 -5.22 -2.45
CA LEU A 45 -0.99 -5.99 -1.99
C LEU A 45 -0.83 -6.43 -0.52
N ALA A 46 0.35 -6.94 -0.15
CA ALA A 46 0.66 -7.31 1.23
C ALA A 46 0.57 -6.10 2.17
N PHE A 47 1.08 -4.94 1.75
CA PHE A 47 0.97 -3.70 2.51
C PHE A 47 -0.49 -3.28 2.70
N VAL A 48 -1.31 -3.31 1.65
CA VAL A 48 -2.74 -2.99 1.72
C VAL A 48 -3.49 -3.93 2.68
N VAL A 49 -3.20 -5.23 2.63
CA VAL A 49 -3.80 -6.22 3.55
C VAL A 49 -3.42 -5.91 5.00
N VAL A 50 -2.15 -5.63 5.27
CA VAL A 50 -1.67 -5.25 6.59
C VAL A 50 -2.35 -3.98 7.09
N LEU A 51 -2.54 -2.98 6.20
CA LEU A 51 -3.18 -1.71 6.51
C LEU A 51 -4.66 -1.89 6.87
N ILE A 52 -5.39 -2.75 6.15
CA ILE A 52 -6.79 -3.07 6.45
C ILE A 52 -6.91 -3.76 7.82
N ILE A 53 -6.07 -4.77 8.08
CA ILE A 53 -6.13 -5.53 9.33
C ILE A 53 -5.74 -4.66 10.53
N HIS A 54 -4.63 -3.93 10.43
CA HIS A 54 -4.17 -3.04 11.49
C HIS A 54 -5.12 -1.84 11.68
N GLY A 55 -5.66 -1.30 10.59
CA GLY A 55 -6.65 -0.24 10.60
C GLY A 55 -7.96 -0.67 11.28
N GLY A 56 -8.47 -1.86 10.96
CA GLY A 56 -9.64 -2.43 11.63
C GLY A 56 -9.43 -2.61 13.13
N TYR A 57 -8.24 -3.03 13.55
CA TYR A 57 -7.87 -3.09 14.97
C TYR A 57 -7.91 -1.71 15.64
N LEU A 58 -7.28 -0.70 15.04
CA LEU A 58 -7.26 0.66 15.56
C LEU A 58 -8.66 1.28 15.61
N ALA A 59 -9.50 1.04 14.61
CA ALA A 59 -10.90 1.48 14.60
C ALA A 59 -11.71 0.82 15.72
N SER A 60 -11.52 -0.49 15.95
CA SER A 60 -12.15 -1.23 17.05
C SER A 60 -11.71 -0.71 18.43
N ASP A 61 -10.42 -0.43 18.62
CA ASP A 61 -9.92 0.16 19.87
C ASP A 61 -10.39 1.61 20.06
N ALA A 62 -10.44 2.41 18.99
CA ALA A 62 -10.96 3.78 19.03
C ALA A 62 -12.47 3.82 19.35
N ALA A 63 -13.26 2.93 18.76
CA ALA A 63 -14.69 2.77 19.07
C ALA A 63 -14.90 2.38 20.54
N ARG A 64 -14.11 1.43 21.05
CA ARG A 64 -14.15 1.04 22.48
C ARG A 64 -13.82 2.17 23.44
N ARG A 65 -13.06 3.18 22.99
CA ARG A 65 -12.64 4.33 23.80
C ARG A 65 -13.44 5.61 23.49
N ASN A 66 -14.52 5.54 22.72
CA ASN A 66 -15.32 6.69 22.27
C ASN A 66 -14.50 7.79 21.56
N LYS A 67 -13.41 7.41 20.88
CA LYS A 67 -12.48 8.32 20.21
C LYS A 67 -12.78 8.42 18.72
N TYR A 68 -13.97 8.92 18.38
CA TYR A 68 -14.49 8.94 17.00
C TYR A 68 -13.63 9.74 15.99
N VAL A 69 -12.90 10.77 16.45
CA VAL A 69 -11.95 11.53 15.62
C VAL A 69 -10.88 10.61 15.00
N TRP A 70 -10.40 9.64 15.77
CA TRP A 70 -9.41 8.67 15.31
C TRP A 70 -10.00 7.67 14.31
N LEU A 71 -11.28 7.36 14.47
CA LEU A 71 -12.03 6.50 13.55
C LEU A 71 -12.19 7.18 12.17
N VAL A 72 -12.51 8.48 12.15
CA VAL A 72 -12.61 9.28 10.92
C VAL A 72 -11.25 9.43 10.25
N LEU A 73 -10.20 9.75 11.00
CA LEU A 73 -8.82 9.81 10.46
C LEU A 73 -8.40 8.49 9.81
N LEU A 74 -8.84 7.36 10.37
CA LEU A 74 -8.50 6.04 9.86
C LEU A 74 -9.24 5.68 8.56
N ILE A 75 -10.44 6.21 8.35
CA ILE A 75 -11.17 6.12 7.07
C ILE A 75 -10.50 7.00 6.00
N VAL A 76 -9.92 8.14 6.39
CA VAL A 76 -9.25 9.05 5.46
C VAL A 76 -7.84 8.56 5.10
N ALA A 77 -7.15 7.85 5.99
CA ALA A 77 -5.80 7.32 5.76
C ALA A 77 -5.59 6.44 4.50
N PRO A 78 -6.54 5.58 4.05
CA PRO A 78 -6.39 4.82 2.81
C PRO A 78 -6.60 5.64 1.53
N LEU A 79 -7.16 6.86 1.59
CA LEU A 79 -7.30 7.73 0.40
C LEU A 79 -5.94 7.96 -0.29
N PRO A 80 -4.88 8.44 0.39
CA PRO A 80 -3.54 8.59 -0.21
C PRO A 80 -3.03 7.32 -0.90
N VAL A 81 -3.26 6.14 -0.31
CA VAL A 81 -2.83 4.85 -0.87
C VAL A 81 -3.59 4.51 -2.15
N TYR A 82 -4.90 4.79 -2.19
CA TYR A 82 -5.72 4.67 -3.40
C TYR A 82 -5.24 5.60 -4.50
N TRP A 83 -4.92 6.87 -4.19
CA TRP A 83 -4.39 7.83 -5.15
C TRP A 83 -3.04 7.38 -5.73
N ILE A 84 -2.15 6.81 -4.92
CA ILE A 84 -0.87 6.24 -5.38
C ILE A 84 -1.10 5.06 -6.33
N TYR A 85 -2.02 4.14 -6.01
CA TYR A 85 -2.38 3.02 -6.89
C TYR A 85 -2.99 3.52 -8.22
N TYR A 86 -3.88 4.52 -8.15
CA TYR A 86 -4.53 5.09 -9.34
C TYR A 86 -3.51 5.79 -10.26
N LEU A 87 -2.59 6.56 -9.70
CA LEU A 87 -1.49 7.18 -10.46
C LEU A 87 -0.59 6.13 -11.12
N TYR A 88 -0.24 5.07 -10.39
CA TYR A 88 0.51 3.95 -10.96
C TYR A 88 -0.25 3.28 -12.13
N PHE A 89 -1.54 3.01 -11.97
CA PHE A 89 -2.38 2.44 -13.01
C PHE A 89 -2.42 3.33 -14.26
N LEU A 90 -2.57 4.65 -14.11
CA LEU A 90 -2.53 5.60 -15.21
C LEU A 90 -1.18 5.61 -15.95
N VAL A 91 -0.07 5.53 -15.22
CA VAL A 91 1.27 5.49 -15.83
C VAL A 91 1.49 4.20 -16.62
N VAL A 92 1.07 3.05 -16.08
CA VAL A 92 1.16 1.76 -16.80
C VAL A 92 0.27 1.75 -18.03
N LEU A 93 -0.98 2.21 -17.91
CA LEU A 93 -1.91 2.30 -19.02
C LEU A 93 -1.34 3.17 -20.14
N ARG A 94 -0.78 4.34 -19.80
CA ARG A 94 -0.14 5.23 -20.76
C ARG A 94 1.07 4.61 -21.46
N ARG A 95 1.85 3.80 -20.74
CA ARG A 95 3.00 3.08 -21.33
C ARG A 95 2.54 2.00 -22.32
N SER A 96 1.43 1.32 -22.02
CA SER A 96 0.81 0.32 -22.91
C SER A 96 0.29 0.93 -24.22
N ASP A 97 -0.30 2.12 -24.16
CA ASP A 97 -0.80 2.82 -25.36
C ASP A 97 0.36 3.25 -26.28
N SER A 98 1.47 3.74 -25.71
CA SER A 98 2.64 4.14 -26.49
C SER A 98 3.31 2.99 -27.26
N SER A 99 3.27 1.76 -26.72
CA SER A 99 3.83 0.58 -27.40
C SER A 99 2.97 0.06 -28.56
N ASN A 100 1.65 0.30 -28.52
CA ASN A 100 0.76 -0.05 -29.62
C ASN A 100 0.85 0.94 -30.78
N GLU A 101 1.05 2.22 -30.48
CA GLU A 101 1.21 3.26 -31.50
C GLU A 101 2.54 3.14 -32.26
N SER A 102 3.62 2.74 -31.60
CA SER A 102 4.90 2.46 -32.28
C SER A 102 4.86 1.23 -33.19
N SER A 103 3.95 0.29 -32.92
CA SER A 103 3.81 -0.95 -33.71
C SER A 103 2.95 -0.77 -34.96
N SER A 104 2.06 0.24 -35.00
CA SER A 104 1.20 0.51 -36.16
C SER A 104 1.82 1.44 -37.20
N VAL A 105 2.87 2.20 -36.86
CA VAL A 105 3.59 3.09 -37.80
C VAL A 105 4.74 2.37 -38.51
N GLY A 106 5.12 1.18 -38.05
CA GLY A 106 6.20 0.35 -38.62
C GLY A 106 5.76 -0.82 -39.50
N ALA A 107 4.46 -0.94 -39.81
CA ALA A 107 3.89 -1.94 -40.72
C ALA A 107 3.29 -1.25 -41.95
#